data_AF-A0A353GVI8-F1
#
_entry.id   AF-A0A353GVI8-F1
#
_cell.length_a   1.000
_cell.length_b   1.000
_cell.length_c   1.000
_cell.angle_alpha   90.00
_cell.angle_beta   90.00
_cell.angle_gamma   90.00
#
_symmetry.space_group_name_H-M   'P 1'
#
loop_
_entity.id
_entity.type
_entity.pdbx_description
1 polymer ?
#
loop_
_entity_poly.entity_id
_entity_poly.type
_entity_poly.pdbx_seq_one_letter_code
_entity_poly.pdbx_strand_id
1 'polypeptide(L)'
;MMPNSKKVLGICASSRKNGNSAIILNELLRPVREAGHEVEVLNLGTLKIFSCTGCLGCIHSGSRCVRNDDLELVKQKIEEADAIALASPCYYLSTPSPLRAIMERSANWAIEKLANSTQKKYGVAVSVAGGNPIESSMQRMNASLFLGLYNCEIVGQFTIGHAFNKGEVLLVPSKLRLVRELGENLLQSLAENRCIRSSINECENQLICPNCLADAFQIYKDGTMVCPVCGGKLENGKSGNRAGFNRFSVEGAREHKRHILDNAIGGMLAGDEINQRLQAYWSSNTIPQDDYPIDRDLSGIVDSLNWDDEALKTLQASVPVALQELIKKVVTKKALQEGVSQITKKEFQQCWRF
;
A
#
# COMPACT_ATOMS: atom_id res chain seq x y z
N MET A 1 -7.07 -25.34 23.55
CA MET A 1 -7.28 -23.90 23.31
C MET A 1 -6.53 -23.15 24.41
N MET A 2 -5.63 -22.21 24.09
CA MET A 2 -4.91 -21.47 25.12
C MET A 2 -5.90 -20.59 25.91
N PRO A 3 -5.82 -20.52 27.24
CA PRO A 3 -6.80 -19.83 28.09
C PRO A 3 -6.85 -18.29 27.96
N ASN A 4 -6.24 -17.70 26.92
CA ASN A 4 -6.32 -16.26 26.63
C ASN A 4 -6.10 -15.95 25.13
N SER A 5 -6.56 -16.82 24.24
CA SER A 5 -6.41 -16.62 22.79
C SER A 5 -7.14 -15.35 22.34
N LYS A 6 -6.42 -14.42 21.71
CA LYS A 6 -6.96 -13.20 21.10
C LYS A 6 -7.30 -13.45 19.64
N LYS A 7 -8.30 -12.73 19.13
CA LYS A 7 -8.71 -12.75 17.73
C LYS A 7 -8.22 -11.50 17.00
N VAL A 8 -7.38 -11.68 15.99
CA VAL A 8 -6.84 -10.58 15.18
C VAL A 8 -7.38 -10.65 13.76
N LEU A 9 -8.05 -9.57 13.34
CA LEU A 9 -8.58 -9.43 12.00
C LEU A 9 -7.58 -8.73 11.09
N GLY A 10 -7.05 -9.45 10.12
CA GLY A 10 -6.33 -8.90 8.99
C GLY A 10 -7.28 -8.42 7.89
N ILE A 11 -7.09 -7.19 7.40
CA ILE A 11 -7.83 -6.64 6.27
C ILE A 11 -6.85 -6.32 5.15
N CYS A 12 -6.93 -7.06 4.06
CA CYS A 12 -6.23 -6.76 2.81
C CYS A 12 -7.18 -5.95 1.92
N ALA A 13 -6.94 -4.64 1.79
CA ALA A 13 -7.80 -3.78 0.97
C ALA A 13 -7.48 -3.86 -0.53
N SER A 14 -6.43 -4.58 -0.91
CA SER A 14 -6.06 -4.79 -2.32
C SER A 14 -6.91 -5.88 -2.98
N SER A 15 -7.23 -5.68 -4.26
CA SER A 15 -7.82 -6.73 -5.11
C SER A 15 -6.77 -7.61 -5.79
N ARG A 16 -5.49 -7.22 -5.76
CA ARG A 16 -4.40 -8.00 -6.36
C ARG A 16 -4.03 -9.15 -5.44
N LYS A 17 -4.41 -10.37 -5.83
CA LYS A 17 -4.02 -11.61 -5.14
C LYS A 17 -2.50 -11.73 -5.06
N ASN A 18 -1.99 -12.13 -3.89
CA ASN A 18 -0.58 -12.38 -3.64
C ASN A 18 0.34 -11.20 -4.01
N GLY A 19 -0.18 -9.97 -3.93
CA GLY A 19 0.55 -8.75 -4.23
C GLY A 19 1.09 -8.05 -2.98
N ASN A 20 1.55 -6.81 -3.15
CA ASN A 20 2.24 -6.05 -2.11
C ASN A 20 1.48 -5.99 -0.79
N SER A 21 0.19 -5.61 -0.79
CA SER A 21 -0.62 -5.55 0.43
C SER A 21 -0.83 -6.91 1.09
N ALA A 22 -0.90 -8.00 0.31
CA ALA A 22 -1.02 -9.35 0.88
C ALA A 22 0.26 -9.80 1.59
N ILE A 23 1.42 -9.50 0.98
CA ILE A 23 2.75 -9.77 1.58
C ILE A 23 2.91 -8.95 2.86
N ILE A 24 2.62 -7.64 2.80
CA ILE A 24 2.65 -6.75 3.96
C ILE A 24 1.75 -7.29 5.08
N LEU A 25 0.50 -7.64 4.78
CA LEU A 25 -0.42 -8.15 5.80
C LEU A 25 0.05 -9.47 6.40
N ASN A 26 0.64 -10.34 5.58
CA ASN A 26 1.16 -11.62 6.05
C ASN A 26 2.29 -11.41 7.05
N GLU A 27 3.22 -10.48 6.78
CA GLU A 27 4.31 -10.12 7.70
C GLU A 27 3.80 -9.41 8.96
N LEU A 28 2.84 -8.50 8.81
CA LEU A 28 2.27 -7.76 9.94
C LEU A 28 1.57 -8.68 10.95
N LEU A 29 0.96 -9.76 10.46
CA LEU A 29 0.26 -10.77 11.28
C LEU A 29 1.15 -11.94 11.70
N ARG A 30 2.38 -12.03 11.20
CA ARG A 30 3.27 -13.17 11.49
C ARG A 30 3.56 -13.32 12.98
N PRO A 31 3.96 -12.27 13.73
CA PRO A 31 4.22 -12.40 15.17
C PRO A 31 2.99 -12.92 15.94
N VAL A 32 1.80 -12.45 15.56
CA VAL A 32 0.53 -12.86 16.16
C VAL A 32 0.24 -14.36 15.92
N ARG A 33 0.49 -14.86 14.70
CA ARG A 33 0.34 -16.29 14.38
C ARG A 33 1.36 -17.16 15.13
N GLU A 34 2.61 -16.72 15.18
CA GLU A 34 3.70 -17.42 15.87
C GLU A 34 3.46 -17.51 17.39
N ALA A 35 2.79 -16.51 17.96
CA ALA A 35 2.32 -16.54 19.35
C ALA A 35 1.08 -17.43 19.59
N GLY A 36 0.50 -18.01 18.53
CA GLY A 36 -0.63 -18.95 18.62
C GLY A 36 -2.01 -18.30 18.80
N HIS A 37 -2.15 -17.01 18.50
CA HIS A 37 -3.45 -16.32 18.48
C HIS A 37 -4.27 -16.64 17.23
N GLU A 38 -5.59 -16.42 17.30
CA GLU A 38 -6.48 -16.60 16.16
C GLU A 38 -6.28 -15.45 15.17
N VAL A 39 -5.96 -15.77 13.92
CA VAL A 39 -5.82 -14.79 12.85
C VAL A 39 -6.78 -15.12 11.72
N GLU A 40 -7.65 -14.17 11.42
CA GLU A 40 -8.57 -14.24 10.29
C GLU A 40 -8.20 -13.15 9.27
N VAL A 41 -8.27 -13.45 7.97
CA VAL A 41 -7.95 -12.48 6.91
C VAL A 41 -9.15 -12.25 5.99
N LEU A 42 -9.59 -10.99 5.89
CA LEU A 42 -10.56 -10.53 4.90
C LEU A 42 -9.84 -9.88 3.72
N ASN A 43 -10.07 -10.43 2.53
CA ASN A 43 -9.61 -9.86 1.27
C ASN A 43 -10.75 -9.05 0.64
N LEU A 44 -10.71 -7.72 0.74
CA LEU A 44 -11.81 -6.88 0.29
C LEU A 44 -12.08 -6.99 -1.22
N GLY A 45 -11.07 -7.31 -2.03
CA GLY A 45 -11.25 -7.55 -3.47
C GLY A 45 -12.04 -8.81 -3.82
N THR A 46 -12.38 -9.65 -2.83
CA THR A 46 -13.25 -10.82 -3.01
C THR A 46 -14.68 -10.58 -2.54
N LEU A 47 -14.93 -9.44 -1.90
CA LEU A 47 -16.23 -9.09 -1.33
C LEU A 47 -16.99 -8.15 -2.27
N LYS A 48 -18.30 -8.31 -2.31
CA LYS A 48 -19.23 -7.38 -2.95
C LYS A 48 -19.71 -6.39 -1.91
N ILE A 49 -19.20 -5.16 -1.98
CA ILE A 49 -19.63 -4.05 -1.12
C ILE A 49 -20.09 -2.90 -2.00
N PHE A 50 -21.34 -2.50 -1.86
CA PHE A 50 -21.89 -1.32 -2.51
C PHE A 50 -21.55 -0.03 -1.74
N SER A 51 -21.46 1.07 -2.46
CA SER A 51 -21.34 2.42 -1.87
C SER A 51 -22.58 2.78 -1.03
N CYS A 52 -22.39 3.72 -0.10
CA CYS A 52 -23.51 4.31 0.62
C CYS A 52 -24.36 5.16 -0.32
N THR A 53 -25.69 5.11 -0.18
CA THR A 53 -26.63 5.97 -0.92
C THR A 53 -27.19 7.10 -0.08
N GLY A 54 -26.79 7.21 1.20
CA GLY A 54 -27.36 8.20 2.10
C GLY A 54 -28.84 7.99 2.41
N CYS A 55 -29.38 6.78 2.20
CA CYS A 55 -30.82 6.51 2.40
C CYS A 55 -31.28 6.55 3.86
N LEU A 56 -30.34 6.59 4.83
CA LEU A 56 -30.61 6.60 6.27
C LEU A 56 -31.45 5.40 6.77
N GLY A 57 -31.58 4.33 5.97
CA GLY A 57 -32.32 3.13 6.36
C GLY A 57 -31.76 2.50 7.64
N CYS A 58 -30.44 2.56 7.83
CA CYS A 58 -29.76 2.04 9.03
C CYS A 58 -30.20 2.68 10.34
N ILE A 59 -30.65 3.94 10.33
CA ILE A 59 -31.16 4.62 11.52
C ILE A 59 -32.46 3.97 11.99
N HIS A 60 -33.30 3.56 11.04
CA HIS A 60 -34.62 2.98 11.30
C HIS A 60 -34.56 1.47 11.58
N SER A 61 -33.49 0.80 11.18
CA SER A 61 -33.30 -0.65 11.33
C SER A 61 -32.29 -1.03 12.42
N GLY A 62 -32.19 -0.24 13.49
CA GLY A 62 -31.34 -0.54 14.64
C GLY A 62 -29.87 -0.71 14.26
N SER A 63 -29.33 0.24 13.49
CA SER A 63 -27.92 0.28 13.06
C SER A 63 -27.49 -0.82 12.08
N ARG A 64 -28.41 -1.66 11.59
CA ARG A 64 -28.15 -2.59 10.49
C ARG A 64 -28.33 -1.91 9.13
N CYS A 65 -27.40 -2.07 8.18
CA CYS A 65 -27.60 -1.55 6.83
C CYS A 65 -28.71 -2.32 6.09
N VAL A 66 -29.62 -1.62 5.42
CA VAL A 66 -30.73 -2.23 4.66
C VAL A 66 -30.32 -2.81 3.30
N ARG A 67 -29.11 -2.50 2.81
CA ARG A 67 -28.58 -3.04 1.55
C ARG A 67 -28.03 -4.45 1.78
N ASN A 68 -28.45 -5.40 0.93
CA ASN A 68 -28.03 -6.79 1.00
C ASN A 68 -26.74 -7.04 0.20
N ASP A 69 -25.62 -7.09 0.89
CA ASP A 69 -24.29 -7.43 0.38
C ASP A 69 -23.35 -7.85 1.52
N ASP A 70 -22.04 -7.99 1.26
CA ASP A 70 -21.10 -8.60 2.21
C ASP A 70 -20.73 -7.70 3.41
N LEU A 71 -21.38 -6.54 3.59
CA LEU A 71 -21.06 -5.62 4.69
C LEU A 71 -21.36 -6.25 6.06
N GLU A 72 -22.42 -7.05 6.20
CA GLU A 72 -22.77 -7.70 7.48
C GLU A 72 -21.68 -8.68 7.92
N LEU A 73 -21.09 -9.43 6.97
CA LEU A 73 -19.94 -10.29 7.24
C LEU A 73 -18.77 -9.46 7.78
N VAL A 74 -18.44 -8.34 7.11
CA VAL A 74 -17.35 -7.46 7.56
C VAL A 74 -17.62 -6.92 8.97
N LYS A 75 -18.85 -6.47 9.25
CA LYS A 75 -19.26 -5.99 10.57
C LYS A 75 -19.04 -7.05 11.64
N GLN A 76 -19.54 -8.26 11.43
CA GLN A 76 -19.38 -9.37 12.38
C GLN A 76 -17.90 -9.60 12.71
N LYS A 77 -17.04 -9.67 11.69
CA LYS A 77 -15.60 -9.90 11.89
C LYS A 77 -14.92 -8.77 12.65
N ILE A 78 -15.30 -7.53 12.38
CA ILE A 78 -14.77 -6.36 13.12
C ILE A 78 -15.21 -6.40 14.59
N GLU A 79 -16.48 -6.72 14.86
CA GLU A 79 -17.01 -6.78 16.23
C GLU A 79 -16.34 -7.88 17.06
N GLU A 80 -16.10 -9.06 16.47
CA GLU A 80 -15.45 -10.21 17.12
C GLU A 80 -13.94 -10.02 17.40
N ALA A 81 -13.25 -9.13 16.70
CA ALA A 81 -11.79 -9.02 16.79
C ALA A 81 -11.30 -8.22 18.01
N ASP A 82 -10.26 -8.68 18.70
CA ASP A 82 -9.54 -7.89 19.71
C ASP A 82 -8.61 -6.85 19.08
N ALA A 83 -8.14 -7.11 17.86
CA ALA A 83 -7.26 -6.23 17.11
C ALA A 83 -7.49 -6.28 15.60
N ILE A 84 -7.12 -5.19 14.91
CA ILE A 84 -7.24 -5.04 13.47
C ILE A 84 -5.89 -4.69 12.85
N ALA A 85 -5.47 -5.46 11.85
CA ALA A 85 -4.31 -5.18 11.03
C ALA A 85 -4.74 -4.84 9.60
N LEU A 86 -4.44 -3.63 9.13
CA LEU A 86 -4.83 -3.15 7.81
C LEU A 86 -3.63 -3.07 6.87
N ALA A 87 -3.70 -3.75 5.72
CA ALA A 87 -2.79 -3.52 4.61
C ALA A 87 -3.56 -2.95 3.41
N SER A 88 -3.15 -1.78 2.93
CA SER A 88 -3.96 -1.03 1.96
C SER A 88 -3.12 -0.40 0.85
N PRO A 89 -3.44 -0.62 -0.43
CA PRO A 89 -2.80 0.12 -1.50
C PRO A 89 -3.33 1.55 -1.57
N CYS A 90 -2.47 2.50 -1.96
CA CYS A 90 -2.83 3.89 -2.22
C CYS A 90 -3.32 4.02 -3.67
N TYR A 91 -4.62 4.23 -3.85
CA TYR A 91 -5.25 4.50 -5.15
C TYR A 91 -5.75 5.94 -5.18
N TYR A 92 -5.16 6.73 -6.09
CA TYR A 92 -5.46 8.15 -6.23
C TYR A 92 -5.35 8.92 -4.89
N LEU A 93 -4.20 8.78 -4.23
CA LEU A 93 -3.86 9.37 -2.94
C LEU A 93 -4.70 8.88 -1.75
N SER A 94 -5.64 7.96 -1.96
CA SER A 94 -6.61 7.52 -0.96
C SER A 94 -6.71 6.00 -0.91
N THR A 95 -7.48 5.50 0.07
CA THR A 95 -7.77 4.09 0.22
C THR A 95 -8.69 3.59 -0.90
N PRO A 96 -8.65 2.28 -1.22
CA PRO A 96 -9.53 1.71 -2.24
C PRO A 96 -11.01 1.90 -1.93
N SER A 97 -11.84 2.01 -2.96
CA SER A 97 -13.27 2.25 -2.82
C SER A 97 -14.02 1.24 -1.94
N PRO A 98 -13.69 -0.07 -1.91
CA PRO A 98 -14.36 -0.99 -0.98
C PRO A 98 -14.12 -0.63 0.49
N LEU A 99 -12.90 -0.21 0.86
CA LEU A 99 -12.60 0.20 2.24
C LEU A 99 -13.38 1.46 2.61
N ARG A 100 -13.51 2.41 1.68
CA ARG A 100 -14.34 3.62 1.87
C ARG A 100 -15.82 3.30 1.99
N ALA A 101 -16.35 2.45 1.12
CA ALA A 101 -17.75 2.03 1.17
C ALA A 101 -18.11 1.35 2.49
N ILE A 102 -17.19 0.55 3.05
CA ILE A 102 -17.33 -0.03 4.39
C ILE A 102 -17.43 1.08 5.45
N MET A 103 -16.52 2.07 5.45
CA MET A 103 -16.54 3.19 6.40
C MET A 103 -17.81 4.05 6.29
N GLU A 104 -18.22 4.40 5.08
CA GLU A 104 -19.41 5.23 4.82
C GLU A 104 -20.69 4.57 5.32
N ARG A 105 -20.78 3.24 5.19
CA ARG A 105 -21.95 2.46 5.60
C ARG A 105 -21.88 1.96 7.03
N SER A 106 -20.72 2.06 7.69
CA SER A 106 -20.56 1.66 9.08
C SER A 106 -20.72 2.77 10.10
N ALA A 107 -20.63 4.03 9.68
CA ALA A 107 -20.64 5.20 10.58
C ALA A 107 -21.69 5.10 11.70
N ASN A 108 -22.95 4.78 11.38
CA ASN A 108 -24.02 4.71 12.38
C ASN A 108 -23.75 3.65 13.47
N TRP A 109 -23.50 2.39 13.08
CA TRP A 109 -23.32 1.31 14.04
C TRP A 109 -21.95 1.38 14.74
N ALA A 110 -20.92 1.79 14.03
CA ALA A 110 -19.57 1.85 14.56
C ALA A 110 -19.42 2.97 15.60
N ILE A 111 -20.01 4.15 15.35
CA ILE A 111 -20.03 5.25 16.32
C ILE A 111 -20.87 4.87 17.55
N GLU A 112 -22.05 4.27 17.35
CA GLU A 112 -22.88 3.79 18.46
C GLU A 112 -22.15 2.75 19.31
N LYS A 113 -21.47 1.79 18.68
CA LYS A 113 -20.63 0.80 19.38
C LYS A 113 -19.47 1.46 20.13
N LEU A 114 -18.76 2.38 19.48
CA LEU A 114 -17.64 3.12 20.08
C LEU A 114 -18.09 3.90 21.33
N ALA A 115 -19.20 4.64 21.23
CA ALA A 115 -19.73 5.45 22.33
C ALA A 115 -20.15 4.63 23.56
N ASN A 116 -20.49 3.35 23.36
CA ASN A 116 -20.93 2.43 24.42
C ASN A 116 -19.88 1.36 24.77
N SER A 117 -18.68 1.42 24.19
CA SER A 117 -17.65 0.40 24.43
C SER A 117 -16.88 0.67 25.72
N THR A 118 -16.73 -0.36 26.56
CA THR A 118 -15.85 -0.33 27.73
C THR A 118 -14.48 -0.96 27.46
N GLN A 119 -14.35 -1.68 26.34
CA GLN A 119 -13.14 -2.36 25.93
C GLN A 119 -12.59 -1.71 24.64
N LYS A 120 -11.29 -1.47 24.61
CA LYS A 120 -10.59 -0.96 23.43
C LYS A 120 -10.03 -2.10 22.59
N LYS A 121 -9.90 -1.87 21.28
CA LYS A 121 -9.18 -2.75 20.36
C LYS A 121 -7.82 -2.13 20.06
N TYR A 122 -6.91 -2.90 19.46
CA TYR A 122 -5.64 -2.37 18.96
C TYR A 122 -5.62 -2.39 17.43
N GLY A 123 -4.97 -1.39 16.82
CA GLY A 123 -4.96 -1.23 15.37
C GLY A 123 -3.56 -0.96 14.83
N VAL A 124 -3.21 -1.60 13.72
CA VAL A 124 -1.99 -1.27 12.94
C VAL A 124 -2.36 -1.12 11.47
N ALA A 125 -1.67 -0.23 10.77
CA ALA A 125 -1.86 -0.08 9.33
C ALA A 125 -0.54 0.06 8.56
N VAL A 126 -0.40 -0.64 7.45
CA VAL A 126 0.70 -0.42 6.51
C VAL A 126 0.14 -0.21 5.12
N SER A 127 0.42 0.95 4.56
CA SER A 127 0.01 1.30 3.20
C SER A 127 1.11 1.04 2.18
N VAL A 128 0.74 0.84 0.93
CA VAL A 128 1.70 0.73 -0.18
C VAL A 128 1.34 1.67 -1.31
N ALA A 129 2.31 2.43 -1.82
CA ALA A 129 2.14 3.40 -2.89
C ALA A 129 3.17 3.18 -3.99
N GLY A 130 2.78 3.45 -5.24
CA GLY A 130 3.71 3.42 -6.38
C GLY A 130 4.66 4.61 -6.40
N GLY A 131 4.26 5.76 -5.85
CA GLY A 131 5.08 6.97 -5.79
C GLY A 131 5.75 7.18 -4.43
N ASN A 132 6.19 8.42 -4.18
CA ASN A 132 6.79 8.81 -2.92
C ASN A 132 5.77 8.65 -1.76
N PRO A 133 6.13 8.00 -0.64
CA PRO A 133 5.20 7.79 0.48
C PRO A 133 4.66 9.10 1.06
N ILE A 134 5.39 10.21 0.91
CA ILE A 134 4.99 11.52 1.43
C ILE A 134 3.75 12.11 0.78
N GLU A 135 3.44 11.68 -0.44
CA GLU A 135 2.23 12.10 -1.16
C GLU A 135 0.99 11.33 -0.69
N SER A 136 1.15 10.35 0.21
CA SER A 136 0.08 9.45 0.66
C SER A 136 -0.54 9.87 1.99
N SER A 137 -0.48 11.16 2.36
CA SER A 137 -1.07 11.66 3.62
C SER A 137 -2.59 11.44 3.68
N MET A 138 -3.29 11.61 2.55
CA MET A 138 -4.72 11.28 2.47
C MET A 138 -4.98 9.81 2.77
N GLN A 139 -4.22 8.89 2.17
CA GLN A 139 -4.25 7.46 2.47
C GLN A 139 -4.02 7.19 3.97
N ARG A 140 -3.00 7.82 4.57
CA ARG A 140 -2.68 7.69 6.00
C ARG A 140 -3.84 8.13 6.89
N MET A 141 -4.41 9.32 6.62
CA MET A 141 -5.62 9.79 7.32
C MET A 141 -6.75 8.78 7.25
N ASN A 142 -6.99 8.17 6.09
CA ASN A 142 -8.10 7.24 5.93
C ASN A 142 -7.87 5.92 6.65
N ALA A 143 -6.62 5.45 6.73
CA ALA A 143 -6.27 4.31 7.56
C ALA A 143 -6.49 4.63 9.05
N SER A 144 -6.09 5.82 9.51
CA SER A 144 -6.38 6.30 10.87
C SER A 144 -7.88 6.36 11.17
N LEU A 145 -8.65 6.96 10.26
CA LEU A 145 -10.10 7.07 10.39
C LEU A 145 -10.76 5.70 10.42
N PHE A 146 -10.30 4.76 9.59
CA PHE A 146 -10.80 3.39 9.57
C PHE A 146 -10.56 2.71 10.92
N LEU A 147 -9.33 2.71 11.44
CA LEU A 147 -9.01 2.08 12.71
C LEU A 147 -9.73 2.75 13.88
N GLY A 148 -9.73 4.09 13.93
CA GLY A 148 -10.40 4.85 14.98
C GLY A 148 -11.93 4.65 15.00
N LEU A 149 -12.56 4.56 13.82
CA LEU A 149 -13.99 4.29 13.70
C LEU A 149 -14.39 2.97 14.37
N TYR A 150 -13.50 1.98 14.38
CA TYR A 150 -13.73 0.67 15.01
C TYR A 150 -13.05 0.53 16.37
N ASN A 151 -12.88 1.64 17.09
CA ASN A 151 -12.41 1.68 18.48
C ASN A 151 -11.00 1.10 18.68
N CYS A 152 -10.13 1.23 17.68
CA CYS A 152 -8.73 0.85 17.81
C CYS A 152 -7.89 2.00 18.39
N GLU A 153 -7.10 1.71 19.42
CA GLU A 153 -5.88 2.47 19.68
C GLU A 153 -4.82 2.07 18.65
N ILE A 154 -4.29 3.07 17.95
CA ILE A 154 -3.43 2.81 16.79
C ILE A 154 -1.99 2.61 17.27
N VAL A 155 -1.54 1.37 17.31
CA VAL A 155 -0.17 0.96 17.68
C VAL A 155 0.86 1.64 16.78
N GLY A 156 0.62 1.69 15.47
CA GLY A 156 1.50 2.37 14.53
C GLY A 156 1.01 2.27 13.09
N GLN A 157 1.56 3.10 12.21
CA GLN A 157 1.33 2.97 10.78
C GLN A 157 2.44 3.58 9.92
N PHE A 158 2.66 3.09 8.71
CA PHE A 158 3.53 3.79 7.75
C PHE A 158 3.18 3.42 6.30
N THR A 159 3.85 4.05 5.33
CA THR A 159 3.67 3.76 3.90
C THR A 159 4.97 3.28 3.28
N ILE A 160 4.93 2.14 2.59
CA ILE A 160 5.99 1.69 1.68
C ILE A 160 5.72 2.33 0.31
N GLY A 161 6.57 3.25 -0.12
CA GLY A 161 6.48 3.86 -1.46
C GLY A 161 7.28 3.11 -2.51
N HIS A 162 7.27 3.63 -3.74
CA HIS A 162 8.01 3.08 -4.88
C HIS A 162 7.72 1.60 -5.18
N ALA A 163 6.51 1.14 -4.85
CA ALA A 163 6.07 -0.25 -4.97
C ALA A 163 4.77 -0.32 -5.81
N PHE A 164 4.88 0.05 -7.08
CA PHE A 164 3.83 0.04 -8.09
C PHE A 164 3.49 -1.39 -8.59
N ASN A 165 4.50 -2.18 -8.93
CA ASN A 165 4.34 -3.52 -9.49
C ASN A 165 4.14 -4.57 -8.40
N LYS A 166 3.51 -5.68 -8.77
CA LYS A 166 3.24 -6.79 -7.85
C LYS A 166 4.57 -7.38 -7.36
N GLY A 167 4.76 -7.44 -6.05
CA GLY A 167 5.93 -8.07 -5.43
C GLY A 167 7.09 -7.13 -5.14
N GLU A 168 7.03 -5.86 -5.55
CA GLU A 168 8.13 -4.89 -5.34
C GLU A 168 8.47 -4.64 -3.86
N VAL A 169 7.54 -4.88 -2.94
CA VAL A 169 7.84 -4.81 -1.50
C VAL A 169 8.88 -5.84 -1.06
N LEU A 170 9.07 -6.92 -1.82
CA LEU A 170 10.13 -7.90 -1.58
C LEU A 170 11.52 -7.40 -2.03
N LEU A 171 11.58 -6.33 -2.81
CA LEU A 171 12.84 -5.65 -3.13
C LEU A 171 13.32 -4.73 -2.00
N VAL A 172 12.48 -4.49 -0.98
CA VAL A 172 12.83 -3.70 0.20
C VAL A 172 12.59 -4.49 1.51
N PRO A 173 13.24 -5.65 1.73
CA PRO A 173 13.14 -6.39 2.98
C PRO A 173 13.39 -5.56 4.24
N SER A 174 14.22 -4.51 4.17
CA SER A 174 14.43 -3.57 5.28
C SER A 174 13.11 -2.96 5.78
N LYS A 175 12.18 -2.64 4.87
CA LYS A 175 10.84 -2.14 5.20
C LYS A 175 9.93 -3.26 5.70
N LEU A 176 10.04 -4.47 5.17
CA LEU A 176 9.27 -5.62 5.67
C LEU A 176 9.67 -6.02 7.10
N ARG A 177 10.94 -5.81 7.51
CA ARG A 177 11.35 -5.96 8.91
C ARG A 177 10.64 -4.95 9.82
N LEU A 178 10.48 -3.70 9.39
CA LEU A 178 9.68 -2.71 10.12
C LEU A 178 8.19 -3.09 10.17
N VAL A 179 7.65 -3.73 9.13
CA VAL A 179 6.28 -4.30 9.16
C VAL A 179 6.18 -5.36 10.26
N ARG A 180 7.19 -6.21 10.42
CA ARG A 180 7.22 -7.24 11.45
C ARG A 180 7.34 -6.66 12.86
N GLU A 181 8.23 -5.68 13.06
CA GLU A 181 8.35 -4.93 14.32
C GLU A 181 7.00 -4.32 14.72
N LEU A 182 6.27 -3.73 13.77
CA LEU A 182 4.94 -3.21 14.02
C LEU A 182 3.93 -4.30 14.45
N GLY A 183 4.06 -5.51 13.88
CA GLY A 183 3.31 -6.69 14.30
C GLY A 183 3.67 -7.18 15.71
N GLU A 184 4.93 -7.04 16.11
CA GLU A 184 5.40 -7.34 17.47
C GLU A 184 4.83 -6.33 18.48
N ASN A 185 4.80 -5.03 18.13
CA ASN A 185 4.13 -4.03 18.98
C ASN A 185 2.62 -4.32 19.13
N LEU A 186 1.96 -4.81 18.08
CA LEU A 186 0.55 -5.22 18.15
C LEU A 186 0.37 -6.41 19.10
N LEU A 187 1.22 -7.43 18.98
CA LEU A 187 1.23 -8.59 19.86
C LEU A 187 1.45 -8.19 21.32
N GLN A 188 2.43 -7.31 21.58
CA GLN A 188 2.70 -6.82 22.92
C GLN A 188 1.51 -6.03 23.48
N SER A 189 0.83 -5.23 22.64
CA SER A 189 -0.35 -4.48 23.05
C SER A 189 -1.50 -5.39 23.50
N LEU A 190 -1.69 -6.51 22.78
CA LEU A 190 -2.65 -7.55 23.14
C LEU A 190 -2.29 -8.26 24.46
N ALA A 191 -0.99 -8.54 24.67
CA ALA A 191 -0.50 -9.23 25.87
C ALA A 191 -0.59 -8.35 27.13
N GLU A 192 -0.23 -7.07 27.03
CA GLU A 192 -0.25 -6.12 28.15
C GLU A 192 -1.62 -5.46 28.37
N ASN A 193 -2.56 -5.68 27.45
CA ASN A 193 -3.84 -4.98 27.43
C ASN A 193 -3.68 -3.45 27.53
N ARG A 194 -2.71 -2.91 26.79
CA ARG A 194 -2.41 -1.49 26.67
C ARG A 194 -1.76 -1.21 25.31
N CYS A 195 -2.07 -0.07 24.68
CA CYS A 195 -1.44 0.30 23.41
C CYS A 195 0.07 0.57 23.59
N ILE A 196 0.91 -0.29 22.99
CA ILE A 196 2.36 -0.09 22.86
C ILE A 196 2.61 0.63 21.53
N ARG A 197 2.82 1.94 21.57
CA ARG A 197 3.07 2.73 20.36
C ARG A 197 4.42 2.37 19.76
N SER A 198 4.45 2.16 18.46
CA SER A 198 5.67 1.87 17.71
C SER A 198 6.55 3.13 17.58
N SER A 199 7.85 2.97 17.72
CA SER A 199 8.85 4.02 17.50
C SER A 199 9.00 4.41 16.02
N ILE A 200 8.53 3.55 15.09
CA ILE A 200 8.61 3.78 13.64
C ILE A 200 8.08 5.18 13.28
N ASN A 201 6.95 5.57 13.86
CA ASN A 201 6.33 6.87 13.60
C ASN A 201 7.13 8.05 14.16
N GLU A 202 7.79 7.87 15.31
CA GLU A 202 8.65 8.91 15.89
C GLU A 202 9.92 9.12 15.07
N CYS A 203 10.41 8.07 14.39
CA CYS A 203 11.58 8.14 13.52
C CYS A 203 11.29 8.73 12.13
N GLU A 204 10.02 8.91 11.75
CA GLU A 204 9.69 9.54 10.47
C GLU A 204 10.10 11.02 10.47
N ASN A 205 10.54 11.51 9.31
CA ASN A 205 10.90 12.91 9.11
C ASN A 205 9.67 13.79 8.82
N GLN A 206 8.56 13.58 9.55
CA GLN A 206 7.29 14.28 9.38
C GLN A 206 6.67 14.51 10.77
N LEU A 207 5.91 15.61 10.94
CA LEU A 207 5.07 15.75 12.13
C LEU A 207 3.81 14.89 11.97
N ILE A 208 3.49 14.17 13.03
CA ILE A 208 2.41 13.18 13.06
C ILE A 208 1.57 13.44 14.31
N CYS A 209 0.25 13.37 14.19
CA CYS A 209 -0.63 13.47 15.34
C CYS A 209 -0.37 12.30 16.31
N PRO A 210 -0.05 12.55 17.59
CA PRO A 210 0.25 11.47 18.55
C PRO A 210 -0.96 10.59 18.86
N ASN A 211 -2.18 11.06 18.57
CA ASN A 211 -3.40 10.31 18.81
C ASN A 211 -3.71 9.34 17.66
N CYS A 212 -4.03 9.88 16.48
CA CYS A 212 -4.50 9.09 15.34
C CYS A 212 -3.41 8.72 14.34
N LEU A 213 -2.20 9.22 14.52
CA LEU A 213 -1.06 9.04 13.60
C LEU A 213 -1.30 9.60 12.18
N ALA A 214 -2.29 10.47 12.00
CA ALA A 214 -2.45 11.21 10.74
C ALA A 214 -1.37 12.30 10.61
N ASP A 215 -1.00 12.60 9.37
CA ASP A 215 0.04 13.55 8.95
C ASP A 215 -0.53 14.71 8.12
N ALA A 216 -1.85 14.88 8.09
CA ALA A 216 -2.51 16.02 7.45
C ALA A 216 -2.46 17.30 8.32
N PHE A 217 -1.25 17.57 8.79
CA PHE A 217 -0.76 18.85 9.25
C PHE A 217 0.61 18.93 8.62
N GLN A 218 0.68 19.22 7.31
CA GLN A 218 1.93 19.02 6.59
C GLN A 218 2.92 20.14 6.93
N ILE A 219 3.59 19.93 8.05
CA ILE A 219 4.70 20.67 8.63
C ILE A 219 5.71 19.58 9.03
N TYR A 220 6.94 19.65 8.56
CA TYR A 220 8.00 18.70 8.85
C TYR A 220 8.70 19.10 10.14
N LYS A 221 9.55 18.23 10.69
CA LYS A 221 10.32 18.54 11.90
C LYS A 221 11.23 19.77 11.74
N ASP A 222 11.66 20.05 10.51
CA ASP A 222 12.45 21.23 10.14
C ASP A 222 11.62 22.48 9.82
N GLY A 223 10.28 22.41 9.96
CA GLY A 223 9.35 23.50 9.65
C GLY A 223 8.91 23.59 8.19
N THR A 224 9.42 22.72 7.30
CA THR A 224 8.97 22.66 5.89
C THR A 224 7.48 22.35 5.83
N MET A 225 6.73 23.06 5.00
CA MET A 225 5.30 22.78 4.80
C MET A 225 5.07 22.16 3.43
N VAL A 226 4.20 21.16 3.32
CA VAL A 226 3.80 20.55 2.05
C VAL A 226 2.27 20.60 1.92
N CYS A 227 1.72 20.53 0.71
CA CYS A 227 0.29 20.33 0.50
C CYS A 227 -0.05 18.84 0.26
N PRO A 228 -0.96 18.22 1.04
CA PRO A 228 -1.26 16.78 0.91
C PRO A 228 -2.01 16.43 -0.38
N VAL A 229 -2.48 17.44 -1.11
CA VAL A 229 -3.23 17.26 -2.35
C VAL A 229 -2.29 17.31 -3.55
N CYS A 230 -1.49 18.38 -3.66
CA CYS A 230 -0.63 18.59 -4.82
C CYS A 230 0.84 18.15 -4.62
N GLY A 231 1.28 17.87 -3.38
CA GLY A 231 2.66 17.56 -3.04
C GLY A 231 3.60 18.78 -3.03
N GLY A 232 3.07 19.99 -3.24
CA GLY A 232 3.86 21.21 -3.32
C GLY A 232 4.41 21.66 -1.98
N LYS A 233 5.71 21.99 -1.95
CA LYS A 233 6.35 22.65 -0.80
C LYS A 233 5.90 24.10 -0.72
N LEU A 234 5.48 24.55 0.45
CA LEU A 234 5.16 25.95 0.72
C LEU A 234 6.40 26.64 1.28
N GLU A 235 6.85 27.68 0.60
CA GLU A 235 7.91 28.56 1.05
C GLU A 235 7.30 29.82 1.67
N ASN A 236 7.67 30.14 2.91
CA ASN A 236 7.29 31.40 3.54
C ASN A 236 8.19 32.53 3.01
N GLY A 237 7.64 33.40 2.17
CA GLY A 237 8.32 34.61 1.66
C GLY A 237 7.78 35.90 2.28
N LYS A 238 8.57 36.99 2.20
CA LYS A 238 8.16 38.35 2.63
C LYS A 238 6.91 38.89 1.91
N SER A 239 6.53 38.31 0.77
CA SER A 239 5.38 38.69 -0.07
C SER A 239 4.22 37.70 -0.02
N GLY A 240 4.20 36.79 0.96
CA GLY A 240 3.18 35.74 1.12
C GLY A 240 3.72 34.33 0.84
N ASN A 241 2.83 33.35 0.96
CA ASN A 241 3.16 31.93 0.74
C ASN A 241 3.30 31.67 -0.76
N ARG A 242 4.41 31.06 -1.19
CA ARG A 242 4.56 30.54 -2.56
C ARG A 242 4.53 29.02 -2.52
N ALA A 243 3.71 28.42 -3.37
CA ALA A 243 3.73 26.99 -3.59
C ALA A 243 4.79 26.68 -4.67
N GLY A 244 5.67 25.73 -4.36
CA GLY A 244 6.60 25.14 -5.34
C GLY A 244 5.88 24.24 -6.33
N PHE A 245 6.36 23.00 -6.48
CA PHE A 245 5.76 21.99 -7.37
C PHE A 245 4.23 21.91 -7.22
N ASN A 246 3.50 21.90 -8.35
CA ASN A 246 2.05 21.72 -8.37
C ASN A 246 1.69 20.66 -9.40
N ARG A 247 1.30 19.46 -8.93
CA ARG A 247 0.92 18.34 -9.81
C ARG A 247 -0.22 18.63 -10.80
N PHE A 248 -1.01 19.69 -10.55
CA PHE A 248 -2.15 20.07 -11.39
C PHE A 248 -1.80 21.12 -12.44
N SER A 249 -0.59 21.69 -12.41
CA SER A 249 -0.11 22.48 -13.56
C SER A 249 0.21 21.54 -14.73
N VAL A 250 0.22 22.05 -15.96
CA VAL A 250 0.55 21.22 -17.14
C VAL A 250 1.95 20.61 -17.02
N GLU A 251 2.92 21.39 -16.51
CA GLU A 251 4.27 20.92 -16.25
C GLU A 251 4.31 19.87 -15.14
N GLY A 252 3.69 20.13 -13.99
CA GLY A 252 3.66 19.19 -12.88
C GLY A 252 2.91 17.90 -13.22
N ALA A 253 1.87 17.96 -14.06
CA ALA A 253 1.17 16.77 -14.56
C ALA A 253 2.07 15.94 -15.49
N ARG A 254 2.90 16.58 -16.32
CA ARG A 254 3.90 15.89 -17.17
C ARG A 254 4.98 15.23 -16.33
N GLU A 255 5.49 15.93 -15.31
CA GLU A 255 6.47 15.38 -14.36
C GLU A 255 5.89 14.21 -13.57
N HIS A 256 4.66 14.34 -13.07
CA HIS A 256 3.99 13.28 -12.34
C HIS A 256 3.73 12.05 -13.23
N LYS A 257 3.31 12.26 -14.49
CA LYS A 257 3.17 11.18 -15.47
C LYS A 257 4.50 10.46 -15.70
N ARG A 258 5.61 11.21 -15.84
CA ARG A 258 6.96 10.64 -15.97
C ARG A 258 7.33 9.83 -14.73
N HIS A 259 7.11 10.36 -13.53
CA HIS A 259 7.37 9.65 -12.28
C HIS A 259 6.60 8.32 -12.16
N ILE A 260 5.32 8.29 -12.52
CA ILE A 260 4.53 7.03 -12.56
C ILE A 260 5.18 6.03 -13.51
N LEU A 261 5.56 6.49 -14.70
CA LEU A 261 6.19 5.67 -15.72
C LEU A 261 7.53 5.11 -15.25
N ASP A 262 8.37 5.94 -14.62
CA ASP A 262 9.69 5.55 -14.08
C ASP A 262 9.57 4.47 -12.98
N ASN A 263 8.56 4.57 -12.10
CA ASN A 263 8.31 3.53 -11.11
C ASN A 263 7.81 2.24 -11.77
N ALA A 264 6.92 2.33 -12.76
CA ALA A 264 6.45 1.16 -13.51
C ALA A 264 7.61 0.46 -14.23
N ILE A 265 8.49 1.23 -14.90
CA ILE A 265 9.72 0.76 -15.54
C ILE A 265 10.64 0.07 -14.55
N GLY A 266 10.82 0.66 -13.36
CA GLY A 266 11.69 0.11 -12.33
C GLY A 266 11.35 -1.35 -12.03
N GLY A 267 10.09 -1.66 -11.76
CA GLY A 267 9.69 -3.05 -11.56
C GLY A 267 9.74 -3.92 -12.80
N MET A 268 9.67 -3.32 -14.00
CA MET A 268 9.91 -4.09 -15.22
C MET A 268 11.35 -4.57 -15.33
N LEU A 269 12.29 -3.69 -15.02
CA LEU A 269 13.71 -4.00 -15.00
C LEU A 269 14.04 -5.04 -13.92
N ALA A 270 13.39 -4.96 -12.75
CA ALA A 270 13.56 -5.92 -11.67
C ALA A 270 12.63 -7.15 -11.77
N GLY A 271 11.95 -7.37 -12.90
CA GLY A 271 10.87 -8.36 -13.02
C GLY A 271 11.28 -9.80 -12.67
N ASP A 272 12.48 -10.23 -13.09
CA ASP A 272 12.95 -11.59 -12.83
C ASP A 272 13.29 -11.81 -11.35
N GLU A 273 13.97 -10.83 -10.74
CA GLU A 273 14.24 -10.81 -9.29
C GLU A 273 12.92 -10.81 -8.49
N ILE A 274 11.95 -9.98 -8.88
CA ILE A 274 10.63 -9.92 -8.24
C ILE A 274 9.94 -11.28 -8.32
N ASN A 275 9.94 -11.92 -9.49
CA ASN A 275 9.30 -13.22 -9.69
C ASN A 275 9.97 -14.32 -8.87
N GLN A 276 11.31 -14.35 -8.83
CA GLN A 276 12.06 -15.28 -8.00
C GLN A 276 11.73 -15.09 -6.51
N ARG A 277 11.75 -13.84 -6.01
CA ARG A 277 11.41 -13.51 -4.63
C ARG A 277 9.96 -13.83 -4.30
N LEU A 278 9.02 -13.56 -5.21
CA LEU A 278 7.61 -13.90 -5.04
C LEU A 278 7.41 -15.41 -4.93
N GLN A 279 8.04 -16.18 -5.81
CA GLN A 279 7.96 -17.64 -5.78
C GLN A 279 8.49 -18.17 -4.45
N ALA A 280 9.70 -17.77 -4.05
CA ALA A 280 10.31 -18.17 -2.79
C ALA A 280 9.43 -17.75 -1.59
N TYR A 281 8.91 -16.53 -1.59
CA TYR A 281 8.06 -16.03 -0.51
C TYR A 281 6.80 -16.89 -0.34
N TRP A 282 6.08 -17.18 -1.42
CA TRP A 282 4.83 -17.94 -1.32
C TRP A 282 5.04 -19.46 -1.18
N SER A 283 6.20 -20.00 -1.58
CA SER A 283 6.51 -21.44 -1.42
C SER A 283 7.10 -21.79 -0.06
N SER A 284 7.98 -20.94 0.48
CA SER A 284 8.75 -21.24 1.70
C SER A 284 8.66 -20.15 2.78
N ASN A 285 7.80 -19.15 2.59
CA ASN A 285 7.54 -18.10 3.57
C ASN A 285 8.80 -17.30 3.96
N THR A 286 9.74 -17.17 3.02
CA THR A 286 11.07 -16.58 3.22
C THR A 286 11.10 -15.13 2.77
N ILE A 287 11.51 -14.21 3.65
CA ILE A 287 11.86 -12.83 3.23
C ILE A 287 13.31 -12.82 2.76
N PRO A 288 13.64 -12.16 1.62
CA PRO A 288 15.03 -11.90 1.24
C PRO A 288 15.78 -11.13 2.33
N GLN A 289 17.11 -11.26 2.40
CA GLN A 289 17.90 -10.57 3.42
C GLN A 289 18.10 -9.09 3.09
N ASP A 290 18.48 -8.83 1.84
CA ASP A 290 18.95 -7.53 1.40
C ASP A 290 17.98 -6.82 0.45
N ASP A 291 17.97 -5.50 0.56
CA ASP A 291 17.29 -4.62 -0.38
C ASP A 291 17.94 -4.74 -1.77
N TYR A 292 17.11 -4.73 -2.80
CA TYR A 292 17.55 -4.85 -4.19
C TYR A 292 17.50 -3.48 -4.86
N PRO A 293 18.65 -2.88 -5.22
CA PRO A 293 18.67 -1.63 -5.96
C PRO A 293 18.21 -1.86 -7.40
N ILE A 294 17.29 -1.02 -7.87
CA ILE A 294 16.86 -1.02 -9.27
C ILE A 294 17.64 0.06 -10.02
N ASP A 295 18.45 -0.36 -10.98
CA ASP A 295 19.08 0.55 -11.93
C ASP A 295 18.06 0.99 -13.00
N ARG A 296 17.60 2.24 -12.90
CA ARG A 296 16.58 2.84 -13.77
C ARG A 296 17.14 3.62 -14.95
N ASP A 297 18.46 3.69 -15.12
CA ASP A 297 19.04 4.47 -16.22
C ASP A 297 18.77 3.78 -17.58
N LEU A 298 18.07 4.47 -18.47
CA LEU A 298 17.76 4.01 -19.83
C LEU A 298 18.47 4.84 -20.91
N SER A 299 19.40 5.73 -20.51
CA SER A 299 20.10 6.61 -21.44
C SER A 299 21.00 5.82 -22.41
N GLY A 300 20.93 6.15 -23.70
CA GLY A 300 21.77 5.53 -24.74
C GLY A 300 21.45 4.05 -25.07
N ILE A 301 20.37 3.46 -24.55
CA ILE A 301 20.10 2.01 -24.68
C ILE A 301 19.41 1.63 -25.99
N VAL A 302 18.66 2.51 -26.66
CA VAL A 302 17.77 2.09 -27.78
C VAL A 302 18.53 1.43 -28.93
N ASP A 303 19.72 1.93 -29.24
CA ASP A 303 20.51 1.55 -30.40
C ASP A 303 21.69 0.63 -30.04
N SER A 304 21.73 0.13 -28.80
CA SER A 304 22.83 -0.70 -28.31
C SER A 304 22.72 -2.17 -28.72
N LEU A 305 21.53 -2.65 -29.09
CA LEU A 305 21.31 -3.99 -29.64
C LEU A 305 20.43 -3.93 -30.89
N ASN A 306 20.76 -4.77 -31.88
CA ASN A 306 19.92 -4.96 -33.05
C ASN A 306 18.65 -5.74 -32.68
N TRP A 307 17.51 -5.35 -33.25
CA TRP A 307 16.24 -6.07 -33.13
C TRP A 307 15.90 -6.68 -34.48
N ASP A 308 15.56 -7.97 -34.52
CA ASP A 308 15.07 -8.54 -35.77
C ASP A 308 13.63 -8.10 -36.10
N ASP A 309 13.26 -8.29 -37.37
CA ASP A 309 11.95 -7.90 -37.87
C ASP A 309 10.80 -8.62 -37.16
N GLU A 310 11.03 -9.86 -36.69
CA GLU A 310 9.99 -10.64 -36.01
C GLU A 310 9.74 -10.12 -34.58
N ALA A 311 10.79 -9.72 -33.86
CA ALA A 311 10.74 -9.08 -32.56
C ALA A 311 10.03 -7.72 -32.67
N LEU A 312 10.37 -6.91 -33.67
CA LEU A 312 9.73 -5.60 -33.90
C LEU A 312 8.24 -5.75 -34.22
N LYS A 313 7.87 -6.70 -35.09
CA LYS A 313 6.46 -7.01 -35.38
C LYS A 313 5.71 -7.48 -34.14
N THR A 314 6.35 -8.33 -33.32
CA THR A 314 5.74 -8.84 -32.09
C THR A 314 5.53 -7.71 -31.06
N LEU A 315 6.50 -6.82 -30.90
CA LEU A 315 6.38 -5.61 -30.08
C LEU A 315 5.21 -4.74 -30.57
N GLN A 316 5.15 -4.45 -31.87
CA GLN A 316 4.12 -3.60 -32.45
C GLN A 316 2.71 -4.18 -32.29
N ALA A 317 2.57 -5.51 -32.38
CA ALA A 317 1.30 -6.20 -32.20
C ALA A 317 0.86 -6.30 -30.73
N SER A 318 1.81 -6.38 -29.79
CA SER A 318 1.52 -6.67 -28.38
C SER A 318 1.50 -5.43 -27.49
N VAL A 319 2.06 -4.31 -27.95
CA VAL A 319 2.31 -3.12 -27.13
C VAL A 319 1.69 -1.88 -27.78
N PRO A 320 0.90 -1.08 -27.04
CA PRO A 320 0.37 0.19 -27.55
C PRO A 320 1.50 1.10 -28.06
N VAL A 321 1.29 1.77 -29.19
CA VAL A 321 2.28 2.64 -29.85
C VAL A 321 2.96 3.60 -28.87
N ALA A 322 2.19 4.19 -27.96
CA ALA A 322 2.69 5.14 -26.95
C ALA A 322 3.70 4.55 -25.95
N LEU A 323 3.82 3.22 -25.84
CA LEU A 323 4.73 2.52 -24.92
C LEU A 323 5.83 1.74 -25.65
N GLN A 324 5.77 1.62 -26.98
CA GLN A 324 6.68 0.76 -27.74
C GLN A 324 8.15 1.16 -27.59
N GLU A 325 8.47 2.44 -27.73
CA GLU A 325 9.86 2.93 -27.59
C GLU A 325 10.41 2.64 -26.18
N LEU A 326 9.56 2.85 -25.16
CA LEU A 326 9.95 2.59 -23.79
C LEU A 326 10.18 1.10 -23.53
N ILE A 327 9.25 0.25 -23.97
CA ILE A 327 9.37 -1.19 -23.78
C ILE A 327 10.57 -1.73 -24.54
N LYS A 328 10.87 -1.17 -25.73
CA LYS A 328 12.10 -1.46 -26.46
C LYS A 328 13.33 -1.15 -25.61
N LYS A 329 13.42 0.03 -24.97
CA LYS A 329 14.52 0.38 -24.05
C LYS A 329 14.68 -0.62 -22.90
N VAL A 330 13.57 -0.96 -22.25
CA VAL A 330 13.55 -1.88 -21.10
C VAL A 330 14.01 -3.28 -21.51
N VAL A 331 13.48 -3.81 -22.60
CA VAL A 331 13.87 -5.14 -23.13
C VAL A 331 15.34 -5.15 -23.53
N THR A 332 15.81 -4.14 -24.26
CA THR A 332 17.22 -4.03 -24.65
C THR A 332 18.12 -4.00 -23.42
N LYS A 333 17.76 -3.26 -22.37
CA LYS A 333 18.55 -3.22 -21.13
C LYS A 333 18.64 -4.58 -20.46
N LYS A 334 17.51 -5.28 -20.31
CA LYS A 334 17.49 -6.62 -19.72
C LYS A 334 18.35 -7.60 -20.52
N ALA A 335 18.19 -7.60 -21.83
CA ALA A 335 18.96 -8.45 -22.73
C ALA A 335 20.47 -8.19 -22.62
N LEU A 336 20.90 -6.92 -22.55
CA LEU A 336 22.30 -6.57 -22.31
C LEU A 336 22.82 -7.12 -20.98
N GLN A 337 22.02 -7.04 -19.91
CA GLN A 337 22.38 -7.60 -18.59
C GLN A 337 22.48 -9.13 -18.62
N GLU A 338 21.72 -9.79 -19.50
CA GLU A 338 21.76 -11.23 -19.76
C GLU A 338 22.87 -11.63 -20.76
N GLY A 339 23.66 -10.68 -21.28
CA GLY A 339 24.75 -10.94 -22.22
C GLY A 339 24.28 -11.27 -23.65
N VAL A 340 23.05 -10.88 -23.99
CA VAL A 340 22.46 -11.07 -25.32
C VAL A 340 23.04 -10.08 -26.32
N SER A 341 23.38 -10.56 -27.52
CA SER A 341 23.97 -9.74 -28.61
C SER A 341 22.95 -9.25 -29.65
N GLN A 342 21.74 -9.81 -29.69
CA GLN A 342 20.66 -9.42 -30.59
C GLN A 342 19.29 -9.77 -29.97
N ILE A 343 18.30 -8.90 -30.14
CA ILE A 343 16.93 -9.18 -29.72
C ILE A 343 16.18 -9.92 -30.83
N THR A 344 15.97 -11.23 -30.66
CA THR A 344 14.99 -11.97 -31.46
C THR A 344 13.61 -11.94 -30.80
N LYS A 345 12.60 -12.45 -31.50
CA LYS A 345 11.27 -12.66 -30.90
C LYS A 345 11.34 -13.45 -29.59
N LYS A 346 12.24 -14.43 -29.48
CA LYS A 346 12.40 -15.24 -28.26
C LYS A 346 12.91 -14.39 -27.11
N GLU A 347 13.99 -13.62 -27.31
CA GLU A 347 14.53 -12.74 -26.28
C GLU A 347 13.52 -11.64 -25.92
N PHE A 348 12.80 -11.08 -26.89
CA PHE A 348 11.70 -10.15 -26.62
C PHE A 348 10.67 -10.80 -25.69
N GLN A 349 10.15 -11.99 -26.03
CA GLN A 349 9.17 -12.69 -25.21
C GLN A 349 9.69 -13.14 -23.83
N GLN A 350 11.00 -13.38 -23.70
CA GLN A 350 11.64 -13.72 -22.44
C GLN A 350 11.76 -12.49 -21.54
N CYS A 351 12.28 -11.38 -22.06
CA CYS A 351 12.47 -10.15 -21.30
C CYS A 351 11.12 -9.44 -21.04
N TRP A 352 10.15 -9.60 -21.95
CA TRP A 352 8.77 -9.08 -21.87
C TRP A 352 7.82 -10.09 -21.20
N ARG A 353 8.08 -10.43 -19.94
CA ARG A 353 7.18 -11.21 -19.08
C ARG A 353 6.56 -10.30 -18.03
N PHE A 354 5.30 -9.90 -18.21
CA PHE A 354 4.49 -9.20 -17.20
C PHE A 354 3.19 -9.94 -16.90
#